data_AF-Q3AWH6-F1
#
_entry.id   AF-Q3AWH6-F1
#
_cell.length_a   1.000
_cell.length_b   1.000
_cell.length_c   1.000
_cell.angle_alpha   90.00
_cell.angle_beta   90.00
_cell.angle_gamma   90.00
#
_symmetry.space_group_name_H-M   'P 1'
#
loop_
_entity.id
_entity.type
_entity.pdbx_description
1 polymer ?
#
loop_
_entity_poly.entity_id
_entity_poly.type
_entity_poly.pdbx_seq_one_letter_code
_entity_poly.pdbx_strand_id
1 'polypeptide(L)'
;MGSLRNEIKSVFHVTVAVCVALVTIVAVRMDARDAHNDRMRSLCAVYWGAPDGSAEESNALVQAERWTGISNLEMLSYCRFYGDQ
;
A
#
# COMPACT_ATOMS: atom_id res chain seq x y z
N MET A 1 12.59 25.98 -41.26
CA MET A 1 12.75 24.56 -40.86
C MET A 1 13.43 24.33 -39.50
N GLY A 2 14.25 25.26 -38.97
CA GLY A 2 14.91 25.09 -37.66
C GLY A 2 13.98 25.26 -36.44
N SER A 3 13.08 26.25 -36.45
CA SER A 3 12.17 26.55 -35.32
C SER A 3 11.23 25.39 -34.99
N LEU A 4 10.55 24.84 -36.00
CA LEU A 4 9.59 23.75 -35.86
C LEU A 4 10.23 22.47 -35.28
N ARG A 5 11.50 22.21 -35.62
CA ARG A 5 12.26 21.06 -35.13
C ARG A 5 12.64 21.19 -33.65
N ASN A 6 12.92 22.42 -33.20
CA ASN A 6 13.24 22.69 -31.80
C ASN A 6 11.99 22.64 -30.92
N GLU A 7 10.85 23.11 -31.43
CA GLU A 7 9.56 22.97 -30.74
C GLU A 7 9.16 21.50 -30.57
N ILE A 8 9.28 20.68 -31.62
CA ILE A 8 8.98 19.24 -31.51
C ILE A 8 9.89 18.54 -30.48
N LYS A 9 11.20 18.86 -30.48
CA LYS A 9 12.12 18.33 -29.47
C LYS A 9 11.76 18.77 -28.05
N SER A 10 11.39 20.05 -27.89
CA SER A 10 10.97 20.60 -26.61
C SER A 10 9.72 19.89 -26.08
N VAL A 11 8.68 19.77 -26.90
CA VAL A 11 7.45 19.06 -26.55
C VAL A 11 7.75 17.61 -26.19
N PHE A 12 8.55 16.91 -26.99
CA PHE A 12 8.94 15.53 -26.71
C PHE A 12 9.64 15.38 -25.35
N HIS A 13 10.62 16.24 -25.04
CA HIS A 13 11.31 16.19 -23.75
C HIS A 13 10.38 16.51 -22.58
N VAL A 14 9.47 17.48 -22.73
CA VAL A 14 8.47 17.79 -21.70
C VAL A 14 7.53 16.60 -21.47
N THR A 15 7.03 15.98 -22.54
CA THR A 15 6.16 14.80 -22.43
C THR A 15 6.87 13.64 -21.74
N VAL A 16 8.12 13.35 -22.13
CA VAL A 16 8.91 12.29 -21.49
C VAL A 16 9.13 12.59 -20.00
N ALA A 17 9.46 13.83 -19.64
CA ALA A 17 9.65 14.22 -18.25
C ALA A 17 8.38 14.03 -17.41
N VAL A 18 7.22 14.42 -17.94
CA VAL A 18 5.92 14.22 -17.26
C VAL A 18 5.61 12.73 -17.10
N CYS A 19 5.82 11.91 -18.14
CA CYS A 19 5.61 10.47 -18.06
C CYS A 19 6.50 9.83 -16.98
N VAL A 20 7.79 10.18 -16.93
CA VAL A 20 8.72 9.69 -15.91
C VAL A 20 8.28 10.10 -14.50
N ALA A 21 7.83 11.35 -14.33
CA ALA A 21 7.31 11.81 -13.04
C ALA A 21 6.08 11.00 -12.60
N LEU A 22 5.14 10.76 -13.51
CA LEU A 22 3.94 9.97 -13.22
C LEU A 22 4.27 8.52 -12.84
N VAL A 23 5.16 7.86 -13.59
CA VAL A 23 5.60 6.49 -13.29
C VAL A 23 6.26 6.43 -11.92
N THR A 24 7.12 7.40 -11.59
CA THR A 24 7.77 7.49 -10.28
C THR A 24 6.74 7.65 -9.15
N ILE A 25 5.73 8.52 -9.34
CA ILE A 25 4.66 8.72 -8.35
C ILE A 25 3.87 7.43 -8.13
N VAL A 26 3.50 6.74 -9.21
CA VAL A 26 2.76 5.47 -9.13
C VAL A 26 3.60 4.41 -8.43
N ALA A 27 4.89 4.28 -8.76
CA ALA A 27 5.78 3.32 -8.13
C ALA A 27 5.89 3.55 -6.61
N VAL A 28 6.07 4.80 -6.17
CA VAL A 28 6.11 5.15 -4.74
C VAL A 28 4.77 4.84 -4.05
N ARG A 29 3.64 5.09 -4.71
CA ARG A 29 2.32 4.78 -4.17
C ARG A 29 2.06 3.27 -4.07
N MET A 30 2.56 2.48 -5.03
CA MET A 30 2.49 1.02 -5.00
C MET A 30 3.34 0.46 -3.87
N ASP A 31 4.59 0.91 -3.73
CA ASP A 31 5.49 0.48 -2.66
C ASP A 31 4.91 0.77 -1.26
N ALA A 32 4.36 1.97 -1.06
CA ALA A 32 3.67 2.31 0.19
C ALA A 32 2.43 1.44 0.44
N ARG A 33 1.71 1.05 -0.62
CA ARG A 33 0.54 0.19 -0.51
C ARG A 33 0.90 -1.27 -0.24
N ASP A 34 1.98 -1.76 -0.83
CA ASP A 34 2.49 -3.11 -0.58
C ASP A 34 3.04 -3.23 0.84
N ALA A 35 3.81 -2.24 1.31
CA ALA A 35 4.27 -2.18 2.70
C ALA A 35 3.10 -2.16 3.71
N HIS A 36 2.02 -1.44 3.37
CA HIS A 36 0.80 -1.45 4.17
C HIS A 36 0.11 -2.82 4.14
N ASN A 37 -0.03 -3.43 2.96
CA ASN A 37 -0.63 -4.74 2.78
C ASN A 37 0.15 -5.84 3.54
N ASP A 38 1.47 -5.83 3.49
CA ASP A 38 2.31 -6.80 4.18
C ASP A 38 2.22 -6.66 5.70
N ARG A 39 2.16 -5.41 6.20
CA ARG A 39 1.85 -5.15 7.60
C ARG A 39 0.48 -5.72 7.97
N MET A 40 -0.54 -5.49 7.15
CA MET A 40 -1.88 -6.02 7.38
C MET A 40 -1.91 -7.56 7.35
N ARG A 41 -1.25 -8.21 6.39
CA ARG A 41 -1.11 -9.68 6.35
C ARG A 41 -0.44 -10.23 7.60
N SER A 42 0.64 -9.62 8.06
CA SER A 42 1.33 -10.05 9.29
C SER A 42 0.41 -9.98 10.50
N LEU A 43 -0.42 -8.95 10.60
CA LEU A 43 -1.38 -8.78 11.69
C LEU A 43 -2.56 -9.75 11.55
N CYS A 44 -3.01 -10.02 10.33
CA CYS A 44 -4.02 -11.05 10.06
C CYS A 44 -3.51 -12.44 10.40
N ALA A 45 -2.24 -12.77 10.15
CA ALA A 45 -1.65 -14.03 10.56
C ALA A 45 -1.59 -14.17 12.09
N VAL A 46 -1.32 -13.07 12.81
CA VAL A 46 -1.40 -13.05 14.28
C VAL A 46 -2.86 -13.18 14.76
N TYR A 47 -3.81 -12.54 14.09
CA TYR A 47 -5.23 -12.60 14.43
C TYR A 47 -5.85 -13.99 14.19
N TRP A 48 -5.61 -14.58 13.00
CA TRP A 48 -6.10 -15.94 12.67
C TRP A 48 -5.29 -17.06 13.32
N GLY A 49 -4.01 -16.81 13.63
CA GLY A 49 -3.14 -17.73 14.36
C GLY A 49 -3.29 -17.64 15.89
N ALA A 50 -4.06 -16.68 16.40
CA ALA A 50 -4.42 -16.62 17.81
C ALA A 50 -5.49 -17.68 18.09
N PRO A 51 -5.27 -18.57 19.07
CA PRO A 51 -6.24 -19.59 19.41
C PRO A 51 -7.43 -18.93 20.14
N ASP A 52 -8.62 -19.05 19.54
CA ASP A 52 -9.92 -19.25 20.21
C ASP A 52 -10.41 -18.23 21.26
N GLY A 53 -10.12 -16.93 21.12
CA GLY A 53 -10.65 -15.90 22.03
C GLY A 53 -9.86 -15.77 23.33
N SER A 54 -8.61 -16.23 23.34
CA SER A 54 -7.67 -16.13 24.46
C SER A 54 -7.27 -14.68 24.77
N ALA A 55 -6.73 -14.44 25.97
CA ALA A 55 -6.20 -13.13 26.36
C ALA A 55 -5.04 -12.67 25.45
N GLU A 56 -4.31 -13.62 24.83
CA GLU A 56 -3.33 -13.33 23.80
C GLU A 56 -3.94 -12.72 22.53
N GLU A 57 -5.12 -13.16 22.08
CA GLU A 57 -5.82 -12.59 20.91
C GLU A 57 -6.21 -11.13 21.17
N SER A 58 -6.78 -10.85 22.34
CA SER A 58 -7.16 -9.48 22.73
C SER A 58 -5.94 -8.55 22.82
N ASN A 59 -4.81 -9.05 23.31
CA ASN A 59 -3.59 -8.25 23.40
C ASN A 59 -2.93 -8.04 22.03
N ALA A 60 -2.97 -9.04 21.16
CA ALA A 60 -2.54 -8.91 19.77
C ALA A 60 -3.40 -7.91 18.99
N LEU A 61 -4.72 -7.93 19.19
CA LEU A 61 -5.67 -6.94 18.67
C LEU A 61 -5.34 -5.51 19.12
N VAL A 62 -5.13 -5.30 20.42
CA VAL A 62 -4.80 -3.97 20.96
C VAL A 62 -3.45 -3.47 20.45
N GLN A 63 -2.47 -4.35 20.26
CA GLN A 63 -1.18 -3.98 19.66
C GLN A 63 -1.33 -3.66 18.16
N ALA A 64 -2.13 -4.43 17.42
CA ALA A 64 -2.42 -4.19 16.02
C ALA A 64 -3.10 -2.82 15.81
N GLU A 65 -4.12 -2.49 16.60
CA GLU A 65 -4.79 -1.18 16.57
C GLU A 65 -3.82 -0.04 16.89
N ARG A 66 -2.95 -0.21 17.90
CA ARG A 66 -1.95 0.81 18.27
C ARG A 66 -0.90 1.04 17.19
N TRP A 67 -0.48 0.00 16.48
CA TRP A 67 0.60 0.08 15.49
C TRP A 67 0.14 0.52 14.10
N THR A 68 -1.15 0.32 13.79
CA THR A 68 -1.70 0.65 12.48
C THR A 68 -2.64 1.85 12.51
N GLY A 69 -3.28 2.14 13.65
CA GLY A 69 -4.36 3.13 13.74
C GLY A 69 -5.62 2.73 12.97
N ILE A 70 -5.70 1.48 12.51
CA ILE A 70 -6.80 0.95 11.70
C ILE A 70 -7.85 0.39 12.64
N SER A 71 -9.12 0.70 12.37
CA SER A 71 -10.23 0.22 13.20
C SER A 71 -10.40 -1.30 13.08
N ASN A 72 -10.86 -1.93 14.16
CA ASN A 72 -11.19 -3.36 14.19
C ASN A 72 -12.04 -3.83 12.98
N LEU A 73 -13.00 -3.03 12.52
CA LEU A 73 -13.88 -3.38 11.39
C LEU A 73 -13.13 -3.46 10.05
N GLU A 74 -12.17 -2.56 9.84
CA GLU A 74 -11.35 -2.53 8.64
C GLU A 74 -10.33 -3.67 8.64
N MET A 75 -9.71 -3.95 9.78
CA MET A 75 -8.83 -5.11 9.94
C MET A 75 -9.56 -6.44 9.75
N LEU A 76 -10.74 -6.62 10.35
CA LEU A 76 -11.60 -7.80 10.16
C LEU A 76 -12.00 -8.00 8.70
N SER A 77 -12.35 -6.91 8.01
CA SER A 77 -12.67 -6.97 6.58
C SER A 77 -11.44 -7.38 5.75
N TYR A 78 -10.27 -6.83 6.06
CA TYR A 78 -9.04 -7.13 5.33
C TYR A 78 -8.62 -8.59 5.52
N CYS A 79 -8.59 -9.08 6.77
CA CYS A 79 -8.21 -10.46 7.07
C CYS A 79 -9.18 -11.49 6.47
N ARG A 80 -10.46 -11.15 6.33
CA ARG A 80 -11.48 -12.01 5.71
C ARG A 80 -11.38 -12.06 4.19
N PHE A 81 -11.02 -10.95 3.54
CA PHE A 81 -10.98 -10.86 2.07
C PHE A 81 -9.59 -11.10 1.46
N TYR A 82 -8.51 -10.89 2.23
CA TYR A 82 -7.13 -10.89 1.73
C TYR A 82 -6.14 -11.71 2.57
N GLY A 83 -6.60 -12.37 3.65
CA GLY A 83 -5.74 -13.16 4.54
C GLY A 83 -5.48 -14.60 4.10
N ASP A 84 -6.21 -15.11 3.09
CA ASP A 84 -6.17 -16.52 2.64
C ASP A 84 -5.53 -16.67 1.24
N GLN A 85 -4.40 -15.99 1.02
CA GLN A 85 -3.55 -16.13 -0.17
C GLN A 85 -2.08 -16.20 0.25
#